data_AF-A0A8T1XZS7-F1
#
_entry.id   AF-A0A8T1XZS7-F1
#
_cell.length_a   1.000
_cell.length_b   1.000
_cell.length_c   1.000
_cell.angle_alpha   90.00
_cell.angle_beta   90.00
_cell.angle_gamma   90.00
#
_symmetry.space_group_name_H-M   'P 1'
#
loop_
_entity.id
_entity.type
_entity.pdbx_description
1 polymer ?
#
loop_
_entity_poly.entity_id
_entity_poly.type
_entity_poly.pdbx_seq_one_letter_code
_entity_poly.pdbx_strand_id
1 'polypeptide(L)'
;MKREMGSYKMGLCFSDKLRMNRGAPPPDVVTAFVEYTEGRNHMTADQLCRFLVEAQDETKVLVSDAEKIIERITCERHHITKFLRHTLNLDDFFSFLFSDDLNHPIDSKVHQDMASPLSHYFIYTSHNSYLTGNQINSECSDVPLIKALKRGVRALELDLWPNSTKDDILVLHGWAWTPPVDLIKCLRSIKDHAFSASAYPVILTLEDHLTPDLQAKAAEMMKEIFMDMVYFPEAGGLKEFPSPEDLKYKIVISTKPPKGNLKKDKDSESDVSGKASSDFSDDQVDDGKTEEETSEAKNEEEGFDQESSNLDFLTYSRLIAIPSGNAKNGLKEALTIDNGGVRRLSLREQKFKKATEMYGTEVMKFTQKNLLRIYPKATRVNSSNYRPYNGWMYGAQMVAFNMQGYGRALWMMHGMFRGNGGCGYVKKPDFMMKNGLGGEVFDPKAKLPIKTTLKVKVYMGKGWDSGFQRTCFNTWSSPNFYTRVGITGVRADKVMKKTKKEEKTWEPFWDEEFEFQLTVPELALLRIEVHDYNMPEKDDFSGQTCLPVSELRQGIRSVPLYDRKGERLVSVTLLMRFHFV
;
A
#
# COMPACT_ATOMS: atom_id res chain seq x y z
N MET A 1 -26.06 22.13 36.24
CA MET A 1 -27.03 21.81 35.17
C MET A 1 -27.74 23.10 34.74
N LYS A 2 -27.16 23.82 33.78
CA LYS A 2 -27.82 24.89 33.01
C LYS A 2 -27.42 24.65 31.55
N ARG A 3 -28.43 24.41 30.71
CA ARG A 3 -28.31 24.13 29.27
C ARG A 3 -28.29 25.49 28.56
N GLU A 4 -27.22 25.81 27.84
CA GLU A 4 -27.24 26.95 26.92
C GLU A 4 -27.73 26.49 25.54
N MET A 5 -28.84 27.09 25.10
CA MET A 5 -29.38 26.94 23.75
C MET A 5 -28.87 28.09 22.89
N GLY A 6 -27.99 27.82 21.94
CA GLY A 6 -27.64 28.78 20.89
C GLY A 6 -28.77 28.84 19.85
N SER A 7 -29.39 30.01 19.70
CA SER A 7 -30.37 30.31 18.65
C SER A 7 -29.67 31.08 17.52
N TYR A 8 -29.74 30.57 16.30
CA TYR A 8 -29.38 31.33 15.09
C TYR A 8 -30.66 31.64 14.31
N LYS A 9 -30.90 32.94 14.07
CA LYS A 9 -32.03 33.45 13.29
C LYS A 9 -31.57 33.73 11.86
N MET A 10 -32.18 33.10 10.85
CA MET A 10 -32.34 33.68 9.51
C MET A 10 -33.56 33.04 8.80
N GLY A 11 -34.49 33.90 8.35
CA GLY A 11 -35.45 33.63 7.25
C GLY A 11 -36.61 32.67 7.52
N LEU A 12 -37.79 33.24 7.83
CA LEU A 12 -39.16 32.69 7.80
C LEU A 12 -39.32 31.15 7.78
N CYS A 13 -39.64 30.62 8.97
CA CYS A 13 -40.28 29.33 9.24
C CYS A 13 -39.50 28.07 8.89
N PHE A 14 -38.45 27.74 9.65
CA PHE A 14 -38.26 26.47 10.39
C PHE A 14 -36.94 26.62 11.19
N SER A 15 -37.01 26.53 12.52
CA SER A 15 -35.80 26.51 13.36
C SER A 15 -35.46 25.07 13.68
N ASP A 16 -34.51 24.51 12.96
CA ASP A 16 -33.92 23.23 13.35
C ASP A 16 -33.09 23.46 14.61
N LYS A 17 -33.56 22.91 15.74
CA LYS A 17 -32.84 22.95 17.01
C LYS A 17 -31.59 22.10 16.87
N LEU A 18 -30.49 22.73 16.44
CA LEU A 18 -29.16 22.11 16.42
C LEU A 18 -28.82 21.65 17.84
N ARG A 19 -28.63 20.35 18.03
CA ARG A 19 -28.05 19.80 19.24
C ARG A 19 -26.53 19.82 19.08
N MET A 20 -25.92 21.01 19.20
CA MET A 20 -24.46 21.11 19.38
C MET A 20 -24.12 20.69 20.81
N ASN A 21 -24.25 19.40 21.10
CA ASN A 21 -23.57 18.82 22.25
C ASN A 21 -22.09 18.83 21.89
N ARG A 22 -21.26 19.69 22.49
CA ARG A 22 -19.84 19.35 22.60
C ARG A 22 -19.80 18.00 23.31
N GLY A 23 -19.44 16.94 22.60
CA GLY A 23 -19.57 15.58 23.13
C GLY A 23 -18.79 15.47 24.44
N ALA A 24 -19.49 15.19 25.53
CA ALA A 24 -18.86 14.83 26.79
C ALA A 24 -17.95 13.61 26.55
N PRO A 25 -16.84 13.46 27.29
CA PRO A 25 -15.98 12.30 27.15
C PRO A 25 -16.78 11.00 27.34
N PRO A 26 -16.48 9.92 26.58
CA PRO A 26 -17.12 8.62 26.80
C PRO A 26 -16.97 8.14 28.25
N PRO A 27 -17.93 7.36 28.79
CA PRO A 27 -17.85 6.87 30.17
C PRO A 27 -16.55 6.11 30.48
N ASP A 28 -16.04 5.32 29.54
CA ASP A 28 -14.74 4.63 29.68
C ASP A 28 -13.57 5.62 29.85
N VAL A 29 -13.60 6.75 29.14
CA VAL A 29 -12.59 7.81 29.24
C VAL A 29 -12.67 8.52 30.60
N VAL A 30 -13.88 8.81 31.07
CA VAL A 30 -14.09 9.41 32.40
C VAL A 30 -13.62 8.46 33.50
N THR A 31 -13.98 7.18 33.41
CA THR A 31 -13.57 6.14 34.35
C THR A 31 -12.04 6.02 34.38
N ALA A 32 -11.39 5.93 33.22
CA ALA A 32 -9.94 5.90 33.15
C ALA A 32 -9.31 7.17 33.74
N PHE A 33 -9.84 8.35 33.46
CA PHE A 33 -9.32 9.57 34.08
C PHE A 33 -9.41 9.51 35.60
N VAL A 34 -10.58 9.19 36.15
CA VAL A 34 -10.82 9.13 37.60
C VAL A 34 -9.96 8.07 38.29
N GLU A 35 -9.78 6.90 37.65
CA GLU A 35 -8.96 5.81 38.16
C GLU A 35 -7.49 6.24 38.30
N TYR A 36 -6.90 6.77 37.23
CA TYR A 36 -5.48 7.11 37.21
C TYR A 36 -5.16 8.41 37.97
N THR A 37 -6.15 9.30 38.16
CA THR A 37 -6.01 10.48 39.04
C THR A 37 -6.36 10.21 40.49
N GLU A 38 -6.81 8.99 40.84
CA GLU A 38 -7.28 8.64 42.19
C GLU A 38 -8.40 9.58 42.67
N GLY A 39 -9.33 9.91 41.77
CA GLY A 39 -10.47 10.80 42.04
C GLY A 39 -10.13 12.29 42.04
N ARG A 40 -8.89 12.68 41.73
CA ARG A 40 -8.49 14.10 41.64
C ARG A 40 -8.90 14.70 40.29
N ASN A 41 -9.00 16.03 40.25
CA ASN A 41 -9.42 16.78 39.05
C ASN A 41 -8.31 16.97 38.00
N HIS A 42 -7.07 16.59 38.32
CA HIS A 42 -5.90 16.81 37.47
C HIS A 42 -5.01 15.55 37.47
N MET A 43 -4.48 15.23 36.29
CA MET A 43 -3.56 14.14 36.01
C MET A 43 -2.14 14.68 35.86
N THR A 44 -1.23 14.18 36.69
CA THR A 44 0.21 14.47 36.64
C THR A 44 0.92 13.67 35.55
N ALA A 45 2.18 14.00 35.26
CA ALA A 45 3.00 13.26 34.30
C ALA A 45 3.20 11.79 34.71
N ASP A 46 3.46 11.51 35.98
CA ASP A 46 3.57 10.14 36.50
C ASP A 46 2.28 9.34 36.31
N GLN A 47 1.14 9.96 36.59
CA GLN A 47 -0.18 9.33 36.42
C GLN A 47 -0.50 9.09 34.94
N LEU A 48 -0.18 10.04 34.06
CA LEU A 48 -0.33 9.86 32.61
C LEU A 48 0.60 8.76 32.10
N CYS A 49 1.86 8.72 32.55
CA CYS A 49 2.80 7.67 32.22
C CYS A 49 2.25 6.29 32.62
N ARG A 50 1.69 6.18 33.83
CA ARG A 50 1.02 4.96 34.29
C ARG A 50 -0.16 4.56 33.39
N PHE A 51 -1.00 5.52 32.99
CA PHE A 51 -2.08 5.28 32.03
C PHE A 51 -1.57 4.78 30.67
N LEU A 52 -0.49 5.38 30.15
CA LEU A 52 0.10 4.99 28.88
C LEU A 52 0.63 3.55 28.95
N VAL A 53 1.29 3.17 30.05
CA VAL A 53 1.79 1.80 30.22
C VAL A 53 0.66 0.80 30.43
N GLU A 54 -0.24 1.03 31.37
CA GLU A 54 -1.21 0.04 31.85
C GLU A 54 -2.46 -0.05 30.95
N ALA A 55 -3.00 1.08 30.48
CA ALA A 55 -4.25 1.11 29.69
C ALA A 55 -4.02 1.22 28.17
N GLN A 56 -2.86 1.73 27.74
CA GLN A 56 -2.51 1.89 26.32
C GLN A 56 -1.43 0.90 25.85
N ASP A 57 -0.87 0.10 26.75
CA ASP A 57 0.18 -0.88 26.46
C ASP A 57 1.47 -0.27 25.88
N GLU A 58 1.81 0.96 26.29
CA GLU A 58 3.00 1.67 25.86
C GLU A 58 4.22 1.32 26.72
N THR A 59 4.78 0.13 26.50
CA THR A 59 5.84 -0.45 27.35
C THR A 59 7.17 0.31 27.43
N LYS A 60 7.43 1.27 26.52
CA LYS A 60 8.70 2.02 26.44
C LYS A 60 8.57 3.49 26.84
N VAL A 61 7.41 3.93 27.34
CA VAL A 61 7.17 5.33 27.69
C VAL A 61 7.82 5.67 29.02
N LEU A 62 8.51 6.82 29.06
CA LEU A 62 9.07 7.41 30.28
C LEU A 62 8.20 8.56 30.77
N VAL A 63 8.32 8.92 32.05
CA VAL A 63 7.63 10.09 32.63
C VAL A 63 7.96 11.37 31.86
N SER A 64 9.21 11.54 31.40
CA SER A 64 9.63 12.68 30.57
C SER A 64 8.88 12.77 29.23
N ASP A 65 8.39 11.65 28.69
CA ASP A 65 7.59 11.67 27.47
C ASP A 65 6.14 12.07 27.77
N ALA A 66 5.61 11.63 28.92
CA ALA A 66 4.33 12.12 29.43
C ALA A 66 4.38 13.62 29.70
N GLU A 67 5.45 14.16 30.28
CA GLU A 67 5.65 15.61 30.46
C GLU A 67 5.57 16.38 29.14
N LYS A 68 6.23 15.89 28.08
CA LYS A 68 6.15 16.50 26.74
C LYS A 68 4.74 16.47 26.16
N ILE A 69 3.99 15.39 26.39
CA ILE A 69 2.57 15.30 25.98
C ILE A 69 1.75 16.37 26.71
N ILE A 70 1.92 16.50 28.03
CA ILE A 70 1.22 17.50 28.84
C ILE A 70 1.56 18.91 28.37
N GLU A 71 2.85 19.19 28.16
CA GLU A 71 3.31 20.47 27.64
C GLU A 71 2.65 20.75 26.29
N ARG A 72 2.72 19.83 25.32
CA ARG A 72 2.14 20.05 23.99
C ARG A 72 0.65 20.35 24.03
N ILE A 73 -0.13 19.57 24.78
CA ILE A 73 -1.59 19.75 24.90
C ILE A 73 -1.94 21.05 25.59
N THR A 74 -1.22 21.41 26.66
CA THR A 74 -1.45 22.67 27.36
C THR A 74 -1.05 23.88 26.51
N CYS A 75 0.00 23.77 25.70
CA CYS A 75 0.42 24.76 24.72
C CYS A 75 -0.62 25.00 23.63
N GLU A 76 -1.23 23.93 23.11
CA GLU A 76 -2.24 23.99 22.05
C GLU A 76 -3.57 24.58 22.55
N ARG A 77 -3.90 24.39 23.84
CA ARG A 77 -5.22 24.74 24.40
C ARG A 77 -5.25 25.98 25.29
N HIS A 78 -4.13 26.31 25.95
CA HIS A 78 -4.08 27.36 26.98
C HIS A 78 -3.00 28.40 26.70
N HIS A 79 -3.33 29.40 25.88
CA HIS A 79 -2.39 30.47 25.49
C HIS A 79 -1.79 31.26 26.66
N ILE A 80 -2.49 31.38 27.79
CA ILE A 80 -2.09 32.22 28.93
C ILE A 80 -1.36 31.42 30.02
N THR A 81 -1.65 30.13 30.18
CA THR A 81 -1.10 29.29 31.29
C THR A 81 -0.08 28.25 30.82
N LYS A 82 0.47 28.43 29.61
CA LYS A 82 1.42 27.55 28.93
C LYS A 82 2.61 27.08 29.80
N PHE A 83 3.10 27.94 30.70
CA PHE A 83 4.27 27.68 31.55
C PHE A 83 3.93 27.36 33.01
N LEU A 84 2.64 27.30 33.37
CA LEU A 84 2.20 27.15 34.76
C LEU A 84 1.45 25.83 35.00
N ARG A 85 0.99 25.14 33.94
CA ARG A 85 0.23 23.89 34.05
C ARG A 85 1.09 22.69 33.64
N HIS A 86 1.49 21.90 34.63
CA HIS A 86 2.18 20.61 34.45
C HIS A 86 1.23 19.41 34.64
N THR A 87 -0.06 19.62 34.44
CA THR A 87 -1.10 18.59 34.66
C THR A 87 -2.23 18.72 33.65
N LEU A 88 -2.94 17.63 33.35
CA LEU A 88 -4.13 17.61 32.50
C LEU A 88 -5.40 17.53 33.34
N ASN A 89 -6.38 18.39 33.09
CA ASN A 89 -7.75 18.12 33.53
C ASN A 89 -8.43 17.11 32.57
N LEU A 90 -9.68 16.73 32.85
CA LEU A 90 -10.43 15.77 32.03
C LEU A 90 -10.57 16.22 30.56
N ASP A 91 -10.80 17.50 30.31
CA ASP A 91 -10.95 18.03 28.94
C ASP A 91 -9.61 18.01 28.18
N ASP A 92 -8.50 18.30 28.87
CA ASP A 92 -7.16 18.25 28.28
C ASP A 92 -6.74 16.79 28.01
N PHE A 93 -7.04 15.86 28.92
CA PHE A 93 -6.84 14.43 28.72
C PHE A 93 -7.68 13.89 27.54
N PHE A 94 -8.94 14.31 27.44
CA PHE A 94 -9.80 13.93 26.33
C PHE A 94 -9.30 14.52 25.00
N SER A 95 -8.76 15.74 25.00
CA SER A 95 -8.13 16.34 23.84
C SER A 95 -6.86 15.60 23.42
N PHE A 96 -6.06 15.13 24.39
CA PHE A 96 -4.91 14.25 24.13
C PHE A 96 -5.35 12.98 23.40
N LEU A 97 -6.41 12.32 23.86
CA LEU A 97 -6.88 11.07 23.26
C LEU A 97 -7.32 11.21 21.80
N PHE A 98 -7.75 12.42 21.39
CA PHE A 98 -8.10 12.79 20.02
C PHE A 98 -6.93 13.37 19.20
N SER A 99 -5.74 13.47 19.77
CA SER A 99 -4.57 13.96 19.05
C SER A 99 -4.10 12.90 18.08
N ASP A 100 -4.25 13.16 16.78
CA ASP A 100 -3.76 12.27 15.72
C ASP A 100 -2.24 12.07 15.78
N ASP A 101 -1.49 13.06 16.28
CA ASP A 101 -0.03 12.98 16.32
C ASP A 101 0.46 12.25 17.57
N LEU A 102 -0.19 12.47 18.72
CA LEU A 102 0.24 11.91 20.00
C LEU A 102 -0.39 10.55 20.31
N ASN A 103 -1.59 10.27 19.77
CA ASN A 103 -2.38 9.08 20.09
C ASN A 103 -2.85 8.32 18.84
N HIS A 104 -2.02 8.29 17.79
CA HIS A 104 -2.26 7.54 16.56
C HIS A 104 -2.42 6.02 16.81
N PRO A 105 -3.13 5.30 15.94
CA PRO A 105 -3.47 3.90 16.16
C PRO A 105 -2.37 2.92 15.73
N ILE A 106 -1.36 3.38 15.00
CA ILE A 106 -0.24 2.58 14.44
C ILE A 106 1.05 3.39 14.51
N ASP A 107 2.20 2.77 14.76
CA ASP A 107 3.48 3.47 14.87
C ASP A 107 3.89 4.14 13.53
N SER A 108 4.45 5.34 13.63
CA SER A 108 4.97 6.12 12.51
C SER A 108 6.43 5.80 12.17
N LYS A 109 7.14 5.09 13.04
CA LYS A 109 8.55 4.73 12.86
C LYS A 109 8.70 3.34 12.24
N VAL A 110 9.79 3.17 11.51
CA VAL A 110 10.22 1.86 11.02
C VAL A 110 10.73 1.05 12.20
N HIS A 111 10.20 -0.15 12.38
CA HIS A 111 10.51 -1.00 13.55
C HIS A 111 10.78 -2.46 13.19
N GLN A 112 10.36 -2.91 12.01
CA GLN A 112 10.63 -4.27 11.53
C GLN A 112 12.12 -4.41 11.15
N ASP A 113 12.61 -5.65 11.16
CA ASP A 113 13.95 -5.95 10.62
C ASP A 113 14.00 -5.62 9.13
N MET A 114 14.96 -4.78 8.73
CA MET A 114 15.16 -4.30 7.35
C MET A 114 16.42 -4.89 6.69
N ALA A 115 17.11 -5.81 7.36
CA ALA A 115 18.35 -6.45 6.89
C ALA A 115 18.11 -7.83 6.24
N SER A 116 16.86 -8.29 6.11
CA SER A 116 16.55 -9.51 5.34
C SER A 116 16.54 -9.22 3.83
N PRO A 117 16.66 -10.24 2.95
CA PRO A 117 16.57 -10.07 1.49
C PRO A 117 15.28 -9.39 1.01
N LEU A 118 15.31 -8.63 -0.10
CA LEU A 118 14.10 -8.00 -0.66
C LEU A 118 12.92 -8.96 -0.87
N SER A 119 13.17 -10.24 -1.16
CA SER A 119 12.12 -11.26 -1.31
C SER A 119 11.29 -11.48 -0.04
N HIS A 120 11.78 -11.05 1.13
CA HIS A 120 11.14 -11.18 2.43
C HIS A 120 10.17 -10.04 2.77
N TYR A 121 9.97 -9.07 1.87
CA TYR A 121 9.09 -7.92 2.10
C TYR A 121 8.00 -7.86 1.05
N PHE A 122 6.78 -7.50 1.47
CA PHE A 122 5.81 -6.90 0.58
C PHE A 122 6.29 -5.49 0.20
N ILE A 123 6.17 -5.15 -1.08
CA ILE A 123 6.72 -3.93 -1.66
C ILE A 123 5.57 -3.12 -2.24
N TYR A 124 5.48 -1.85 -1.84
CA TYR A 124 4.45 -0.94 -2.31
C TYR A 124 4.64 -0.66 -3.80
N THR A 125 3.81 -1.27 -4.65
CA THR A 125 4.03 -1.35 -6.10
C THR A 125 2.91 -0.69 -6.90
N SER A 126 3.29 0.20 -7.82
CA SER A 126 2.40 0.84 -8.79
C SER A 126 2.45 0.14 -10.16
N HIS A 127 1.34 0.18 -10.90
CA HIS A 127 1.19 -0.32 -12.26
C HIS A 127 0.94 0.86 -13.21
N ASN A 128 1.58 0.86 -14.38
CA ASN A 128 1.54 1.93 -15.38
C ASN A 128 1.63 3.31 -14.72
N SER A 129 2.73 3.52 -14.00
CA SER A 129 2.83 4.56 -12.96
C SER A 129 2.84 5.97 -13.52
N TYR A 130 3.01 6.10 -14.83
CA TYR A 130 2.99 7.34 -15.60
C TYR A 130 1.58 7.78 -16.02
N LEU A 131 0.55 6.91 -15.92
CA LEU A 131 -0.80 7.25 -16.34
C LEU A 131 -1.52 8.16 -15.34
N THR A 132 -2.11 9.24 -15.85
CA THR A 132 -2.93 10.18 -15.05
C THR A 132 -4.35 9.70 -14.80
N GLY A 133 -4.82 8.70 -15.56
CA GLY A 133 -6.21 8.23 -15.50
C GLY A 133 -6.42 6.80 -16.02
N ASN A 134 -7.30 6.66 -17.01
CA ASN A 134 -7.67 5.40 -17.64
C ASN A 134 -6.53 4.84 -18.54
N GLN A 135 -6.68 3.59 -18.99
CA GLN A 135 -5.66 2.87 -19.77
C GLN A 135 -5.73 3.14 -21.29
N ILE A 136 -6.69 3.95 -21.77
CA ILE A 136 -6.96 4.08 -23.21
C ILE A 136 -6.51 5.44 -23.75
N ASN A 137 -6.90 6.53 -23.10
CA ASN A 137 -6.74 7.89 -23.66
C ASN A 137 -6.28 8.94 -22.64
N SER A 138 -5.94 8.54 -21.42
CA SER A 138 -5.36 9.46 -20.44
C SER A 138 -3.91 9.76 -20.80
N GLU A 139 -3.48 10.99 -20.54
CA GLU A 139 -2.10 11.41 -20.77
C GLU A 139 -1.12 10.70 -19.83
N CYS A 140 0.10 10.53 -20.33
CA CYS A 140 1.26 10.10 -19.56
C CYS A 140 1.95 11.34 -18.97
N SER A 141 2.39 11.24 -17.73
CA SER A 141 3.02 12.35 -17.02
C SER A 141 3.94 11.84 -15.91
N ASP A 142 4.85 12.69 -15.46
CA ASP A 142 5.67 12.48 -14.28
C ASP A 142 4.91 12.76 -12.97
N VAL A 143 3.81 13.53 -13.02
CA VAL A 143 3.01 13.89 -11.83
C VAL A 143 2.51 12.67 -11.03
N PRO A 144 1.96 11.60 -11.65
CA PRO A 144 1.55 10.42 -10.92
C PRO A 144 2.73 9.66 -10.29
N LEU A 145 3.93 9.70 -10.89
CA LEU A 145 5.16 9.15 -10.32
C LEU A 145 5.53 9.89 -9.02
N ILE A 146 5.52 11.23 -9.05
CA ILE A 146 5.79 12.07 -7.89
C ILE A 146 4.78 11.77 -6.77
N LYS A 147 3.49 11.70 -7.12
CA LYS A 147 2.42 11.39 -6.16
C LYS A 147 2.58 10.01 -5.54
N ALA A 148 2.96 9.01 -6.34
CA ALA A 148 3.24 7.66 -5.87
C ALA A 148 4.42 7.64 -4.88
N LEU A 149 5.53 8.29 -5.22
CA LEU A 149 6.73 8.36 -4.36
C LEU A 149 6.45 9.06 -3.03
N LYS A 150 5.75 10.21 -3.05
CA LYS A 150 5.33 10.93 -1.83
C LYS A 150 4.38 10.13 -0.94
N ARG A 151 3.66 9.16 -1.51
CA ARG A 151 2.80 8.22 -0.77
C ARG A 151 3.55 7.00 -0.22
N GLY A 152 4.85 6.89 -0.47
CA GLY A 152 5.67 5.75 -0.04
C GLY A 152 5.73 4.58 -1.03
N VAL A 153 5.22 4.71 -2.27
CA VAL A 153 5.40 3.67 -3.30
C VAL A 153 6.87 3.46 -3.59
N ARG A 154 7.33 2.21 -3.61
CA ARG A 154 8.75 1.81 -3.78
C ARG A 154 9.02 1.06 -5.07
N ALA A 155 8.00 0.63 -5.80
CA ALA A 155 8.17 0.07 -7.15
C ALA A 155 7.30 0.82 -8.16
N LEU A 156 7.95 1.41 -9.16
CA LEU A 156 7.32 2.16 -10.25
C LEU A 156 7.52 1.43 -11.57
N GLU A 157 6.56 1.61 -12.49
CA GLU A 157 6.60 1.04 -13.83
C GLU A 157 6.69 2.14 -14.89
N LEU A 158 7.60 1.96 -15.84
CA LEU A 158 7.80 2.80 -17.02
C LEU A 158 7.84 1.92 -18.27
N ASP A 159 6.98 2.23 -19.24
CA ASP A 159 6.92 1.50 -20.51
C ASP A 159 7.67 2.31 -21.55
N LEU A 160 8.82 1.81 -21.98
CA LEU A 160 9.79 2.55 -22.79
C LEU A 160 9.58 2.24 -24.26
N TRP A 161 9.36 3.28 -25.06
CA TRP A 161 9.15 3.18 -26.50
C TRP A 161 10.03 4.18 -27.26
N PRO A 162 10.51 3.84 -28.47
CA PRO A 162 11.13 4.81 -29.35
C PRO A 162 10.17 5.94 -29.71
N ASN A 163 10.68 7.17 -29.83
CA ASN A 163 9.96 8.26 -30.49
C ASN A 163 9.83 8.00 -32.00
N SER A 164 9.09 8.87 -32.71
CA SER A 164 8.83 8.71 -34.15
C SER A 164 10.08 8.72 -35.02
N THR A 165 11.13 9.44 -34.61
CA THR A 165 12.44 9.53 -35.28
C THR A 165 13.42 8.44 -34.86
N LYS A 166 13.05 7.60 -33.88
CA LYS A 166 13.86 6.50 -33.31
C LYS A 166 15.21 6.92 -32.72
N ASP A 167 15.36 8.18 -32.34
CA ASP A 167 16.56 8.75 -31.74
C ASP A 167 16.37 9.13 -30.27
N ASP A 168 15.15 9.08 -29.73
CA ASP A 168 14.84 9.37 -28.33
C ASP A 168 13.77 8.45 -27.73
N ILE A 169 13.58 8.53 -26.41
CA ILE A 169 12.78 7.57 -25.64
C ILE A 169 11.58 8.25 -24.97
N LEU A 170 10.40 7.71 -25.26
CA LEU A 170 9.12 8.09 -24.68
C LEU A 170 8.63 7.06 -23.68
N VAL A 171 7.81 7.52 -22.74
CA VAL A 171 7.03 6.69 -21.83
C VAL A 171 5.55 6.78 -22.22
N LEU A 172 4.95 5.64 -22.60
CA LEU A 172 3.53 5.55 -22.95
C LEU A 172 2.97 4.13 -22.82
N HIS A 173 1.64 4.04 -22.75
CA HIS A 173 0.96 2.75 -22.81
C HIS A 173 0.84 2.33 -24.28
N GLY A 174 1.65 1.35 -24.68
CA GLY A 174 1.71 0.87 -26.06
C GLY A 174 0.34 0.42 -26.58
N TRP A 175 0.07 0.68 -27.86
CA TRP A 175 -1.18 0.31 -28.54
C TRP A 175 -2.45 0.99 -27.98
N ALA A 176 -2.27 1.99 -27.11
CA ALA A 176 -3.33 2.89 -26.63
C ALA A 176 -3.12 4.32 -27.16
N TRP A 177 -4.14 5.17 -27.03
CA TRP A 177 -4.13 6.56 -27.48
C TRP A 177 -3.74 7.50 -26.34
N THR A 178 -2.66 7.17 -25.63
CA THR A 178 -2.18 7.94 -24.49
C THR A 178 -1.09 8.91 -24.94
N PRO A 179 -1.28 10.24 -24.83
CA PRO A 179 -0.22 11.21 -25.07
C PRO A 179 1.05 10.84 -24.27
N PRO A 180 2.22 10.71 -24.92
CA PRO A 180 3.45 10.25 -24.27
C PRO A 180 4.10 11.34 -23.40
N VAL A 181 5.06 10.94 -22.57
CA VAL A 181 5.96 11.84 -21.83
C VAL A 181 7.41 11.42 -22.04
N ASP A 182 8.34 12.37 -22.14
CA ASP A 182 9.75 12.07 -22.33
C ASP A 182 10.35 11.31 -21.14
N LEU A 183 11.16 10.28 -21.40
CA LEU A 183 11.81 9.50 -20.36
C LEU A 183 12.65 10.39 -19.43
N ILE A 184 13.37 11.36 -19.98
CA ILE A 184 14.22 12.28 -19.22
C ILE A 184 13.44 13.01 -18.12
N LYS A 185 12.19 13.40 -18.41
CA LYS A 185 11.33 14.09 -17.46
C LYS A 185 10.95 13.16 -16.32
N CYS A 186 10.55 11.93 -16.63
CA CYS A 186 10.24 10.91 -15.62
C CYS A 186 11.44 10.60 -14.72
N LEU A 187 12.63 10.40 -15.30
CA LEU A 187 13.84 10.09 -14.54
C LEU A 187 14.25 11.23 -13.60
N ARG A 188 14.18 12.50 -14.06
CA ARG A 188 14.46 13.67 -13.20
C ARG A 188 13.47 13.76 -12.03
N SER A 189 12.18 13.62 -12.30
CA SER A 189 11.15 13.63 -11.24
C SER A 189 11.30 12.46 -10.27
N ILE A 190 11.77 11.29 -10.74
CA ILE A 190 12.11 10.18 -9.85
C ILE A 190 13.32 10.54 -8.98
N LYS A 191 14.40 11.08 -9.55
CA LYS A 191 15.59 11.50 -8.78
C LYS A 191 15.24 12.42 -7.62
N ASP A 192 14.43 13.44 -7.89
CA ASP A 192 14.10 14.49 -6.93
C ASP A 192 13.17 14.01 -5.80
N HIS A 193 12.42 12.92 -6.02
CA HIS A 193 11.37 12.49 -5.11
C HIS A 193 11.53 11.05 -4.58
N ALA A 194 12.46 10.27 -5.12
CA ALA A 194 12.66 8.86 -4.82
C ALA A 194 12.63 8.60 -3.31
N PHE A 195 13.34 9.42 -2.54
CA PHE A 195 13.54 9.20 -1.10
C PHE A 195 12.81 10.20 -0.20
N SER A 196 11.81 10.92 -0.74
CA SER A 196 11.07 11.95 0.00
C SER A 196 10.19 11.41 1.13
N ALA A 197 9.63 10.21 0.96
CA ALA A 197 8.78 9.55 1.97
C ALA A 197 9.49 8.41 2.72
N SER A 198 10.60 7.90 2.20
CA SER A 198 11.30 6.72 2.71
C SER A 198 12.74 6.68 2.21
N ALA A 199 13.68 6.29 3.07
CA ALA A 199 15.08 6.09 2.70
C ALA A 199 15.34 4.78 1.94
N TYR A 200 14.38 3.85 1.96
CA TYR A 200 14.52 2.52 1.35
C TYR A 200 14.45 2.56 -0.18
N PRO A 201 15.01 1.55 -0.87
CA PRO A 201 15.20 1.58 -2.32
C PRO A 201 13.94 1.84 -3.14
N VAL A 202 14.13 2.40 -4.33
CA VAL A 202 13.10 2.49 -5.37
C VAL A 202 13.43 1.52 -6.49
N ILE A 203 12.52 0.61 -6.82
CA ILE A 203 12.62 -0.32 -7.93
C ILE A 203 11.95 0.31 -9.16
N LEU A 204 12.69 0.46 -10.25
CA LEU A 204 12.14 0.84 -11.56
C LEU A 204 11.94 -0.40 -12.40
N THR A 205 10.68 -0.79 -12.59
CA THR A 205 10.32 -1.87 -13.50
C THR A 205 10.13 -1.32 -14.90
N LEU A 206 11.03 -1.67 -15.82
CA LEU A 206 10.98 -1.18 -17.19
C LEU A 206 10.28 -2.22 -18.08
N GLU A 207 9.27 -1.79 -18.82
CA GLU A 207 8.77 -2.54 -19.97
C GLU A 207 9.48 -2.03 -21.22
N ASP A 208 10.55 -2.73 -21.59
CA ASP A 208 11.50 -2.31 -22.61
C ASP A 208 11.08 -2.76 -24.03
N HIS A 209 10.75 -1.80 -24.88
CA HIS A 209 10.49 -1.95 -26.33
C HIS A 209 11.56 -1.26 -27.19
N LEU A 210 12.74 -1.00 -26.63
CA LEU A 210 13.81 -0.22 -27.26
C LEU A 210 14.74 -1.08 -28.13
N THR A 211 15.32 -0.46 -29.15
CA THR A 211 16.46 -1.00 -29.90
C THR A 211 17.73 -1.01 -29.04
N PRO A 212 18.78 -1.79 -29.39
CA PRO A 212 20.04 -1.80 -28.64
C PRO A 212 20.66 -0.41 -28.43
N ASP A 213 20.64 0.46 -29.44
CA ASP A 213 21.18 1.82 -29.32
C ASP A 213 20.36 2.68 -28.35
N LEU A 214 19.03 2.54 -28.37
CA LEU A 214 18.16 3.22 -27.41
C LEU A 214 18.28 2.62 -25.99
N GLN A 215 18.59 1.33 -25.86
CA GLN A 215 18.92 0.73 -24.56
C GLN A 215 20.22 1.33 -24.00
N ALA A 216 21.26 1.47 -24.84
CA ALA A 216 22.50 2.15 -24.48
C ALA A 216 22.23 3.60 -24.04
N LYS A 217 21.46 4.36 -24.82
CA LYS A 217 21.03 5.72 -24.46
C LYS A 217 20.25 5.76 -23.14
N ALA A 218 19.32 4.82 -22.90
CA ALA A 218 18.60 4.73 -21.63
C ALA A 218 19.54 4.48 -20.44
N ALA A 219 20.55 3.63 -20.62
CA ALA A 219 21.56 3.34 -19.60
C ALA A 219 22.37 4.58 -19.26
N GLU A 220 22.81 5.31 -20.28
CA GLU A 220 23.54 6.57 -20.12
C GLU A 220 22.69 7.60 -19.37
N MET A 221 21.44 7.83 -19.82
CA MET A 221 20.51 8.74 -19.14
C MET A 221 20.31 8.38 -17.66
N MET A 222 20.11 7.10 -17.34
CA MET A 222 19.96 6.66 -15.96
C MET A 222 21.23 6.87 -15.14
N LYS A 223 22.41 6.60 -15.71
CA LYS A 223 23.71 6.80 -15.04
C LYS A 223 23.99 8.28 -14.79
N GLU A 224 23.72 9.15 -15.75
CA GLU A 224 23.92 10.60 -15.61
C GLU A 224 22.94 11.23 -14.63
N ILE A 225 21.65 10.84 -14.70
CA ILE A 225 20.61 11.43 -13.85
C ILE A 225 20.73 10.92 -12.43
N PHE A 226 20.81 9.59 -12.23
CA PHE A 226 20.81 9.00 -10.90
C PHE A 226 22.19 8.97 -10.25
N MET A 227 23.28 9.04 -11.02
CA MET A 227 24.65 9.08 -10.50
C MET A 227 24.93 7.93 -9.52
N ASP A 228 25.27 8.22 -8.27
CA ASP A 228 25.52 7.26 -7.21
C ASP A 228 24.25 6.57 -6.69
N MET A 229 23.06 7.11 -7.00
CA MET A 229 21.79 6.49 -6.61
C MET A 229 21.51 5.21 -7.40
N VAL A 230 21.97 5.04 -8.63
CA VAL A 230 21.67 3.81 -9.37
C VAL A 230 22.53 2.64 -8.87
N TYR A 231 21.89 1.51 -8.58
CA TYR A 231 22.55 0.31 -8.09
C TYR A 231 23.05 -0.57 -9.24
N PHE A 232 24.31 -1.01 -9.13
CA PHE A 232 24.91 -2.00 -10.02
C PHE A 232 25.17 -3.31 -9.25
N PRO A 233 24.60 -4.45 -9.68
CA PRO A 233 24.92 -5.74 -9.08
C PRO A 233 26.38 -6.17 -9.35
N GLU A 234 26.92 -6.98 -8.45
CA GLU A 234 28.26 -7.58 -8.61
C GLU A 234 28.38 -8.47 -9.86
N ALA A 235 29.60 -8.59 -10.38
CA ALA A 235 29.90 -9.45 -11.52
C ALA A 235 29.58 -10.92 -11.20
N GLY A 236 28.71 -11.56 -11.99
CA GLY A 236 28.26 -12.94 -11.77
C GLY A 236 26.79 -13.08 -11.37
N GLY A 237 26.09 -11.97 -11.13
CA GLY A 237 24.67 -11.95 -10.80
C GLY A 237 24.40 -12.25 -9.33
N LEU A 238 23.17 -11.97 -8.90
CA LEU A 238 22.76 -12.09 -7.51
C LEU A 238 22.29 -13.53 -7.20
N LYS A 239 22.90 -14.17 -6.21
CA LYS A 239 22.41 -15.45 -5.64
C LYS A 239 21.21 -15.26 -4.71
N GLU A 240 21.17 -14.11 -4.05
CA GLU A 240 20.13 -13.64 -3.15
C GLU A 240 19.97 -12.13 -3.34
N PHE A 241 18.77 -11.58 -3.09
CA PHE A 241 18.59 -10.13 -3.16
C PHE A 241 19.27 -9.45 -1.96
N PRO A 242 19.94 -8.31 -2.16
CA PRO A 242 20.35 -7.45 -1.04
C PRO A 242 19.14 -7.02 -0.21
N SER A 243 19.39 -6.58 1.02
CA SER A 243 18.30 -6.12 1.90
C SER A 243 17.83 -4.71 1.55
N PRO A 244 16.62 -4.29 1.98
CA PRO A 244 16.24 -2.88 1.96
C PRO A 244 17.27 -1.97 2.64
N GLU A 245 17.90 -2.43 3.73
CA GLU A 245 18.93 -1.68 4.46
C GLU A 245 20.19 -1.45 3.61
N ASP A 246 20.70 -2.50 2.94
CA ASP A 246 21.89 -2.40 2.07
C ASP A 246 21.67 -1.48 0.86
N LEU A 247 20.41 -1.33 0.45
CA LEU A 247 20.00 -0.59 -0.73
C LEU A 247 19.40 0.78 -0.40
N LYS A 248 19.60 1.30 0.82
CA LYS A 248 19.15 2.66 1.18
C LYS A 248 19.68 3.69 0.18
N TYR A 249 18.79 4.59 -0.22
CA TYR A 249 19.04 5.63 -1.22
C TYR A 249 19.45 5.12 -2.60
N LYS A 250 19.14 3.85 -2.91
CA LYS A 250 19.40 3.26 -4.23
C LYS A 250 18.16 3.14 -5.10
N ILE A 251 18.37 3.29 -6.41
CA ILE A 251 17.44 3.02 -7.49
C ILE A 251 17.86 1.71 -8.15
N VAL A 252 16.97 0.74 -8.16
CA VAL A 252 17.23 -0.64 -8.59
C VAL A 252 16.47 -0.92 -9.88
N ILE A 253 17.17 -1.30 -10.95
CA ILE A 253 16.55 -1.54 -12.26
C ILE A 253 16.08 -2.99 -12.38
N SER A 254 14.82 -3.15 -12.80
CA SER A 254 14.14 -4.42 -12.99
C SER A 254 13.59 -4.53 -14.41
N THR A 255 14.25 -5.25 -15.32
CA THR A 255 13.79 -5.43 -16.71
C THR A 255 14.17 -6.80 -17.26
N LYS A 256 13.73 -7.12 -18.48
CA LYS A 256 14.15 -8.33 -19.20
C LYS A 256 15.61 -8.13 -19.67
N PRO A 257 16.49 -9.13 -19.50
CA PRO A 257 17.82 -9.09 -20.09
C PRO A 257 17.75 -8.97 -21.63
N PRO A 258 18.63 -8.20 -22.27
CA PRO A 258 18.68 -8.11 -23.73
C PRO A 258 18.89 -9.46 -24.43
N LYS A 259 18.33 -9.61 -25.63
CA LYS A 259 18.45 -10.81 -26.47
C LYS A 259 19.86 -10.92 -27.05
N GLY A 260 20.82 -11.41 -26.26
CA GLY A 260 22.21 -11.61 -26.69
C GLY A 260 23.14 -12.18 -25.62
N ASN A 261 22.78 -12.05 -24.34
CA ASN A 261 23.62 -12.47 -23.20
C ASN A 261 23.37 -13.91 -22.69
N LEU A 262 22.58 -14.72 -23.40
CA LEU A 262 22.54 -16.16 -23.12
C LEU A 262 23.77 -16.78 -23.78
N LYS A 263 24.83 -17.01 -23.00
CA LYS A 263 25.90 -17.93 -23.39
C LYS A 263 25.23 -19.26 -23.73
N LYS A 264 25.16 -19.59 -25.02
CA LYS A 264 24.89 -20.95 -25.48
C LYS A 264 26.14 -21.74 -25.10
N ASP A 265 26.07 -22.46 -23.98
CA ASP A 265 26.93 -23.60 -23.79
C ASP A 265 26.58 -24.59 -24.91
N LYS A 266 27.50 -24.66 -25.88
CA LYS A 266 27.45 -25.66 -26.93
C LYS A 266 27.71 -27.01 -26.26
N ASP A 267 26.69 -27.86 -26.21
CA ASP A 267 26.91 -29.30 -26.23
C ASP A 267 25.88 -29.99 -27.13
N SER A 268 26.43 -30.53 -28.22
CA SER A 268 26.00 -31.61 -29.11
C SER A 268 24.51 -31.77 -29.46
N GLU A 269 24.25 -31.58 -30.75
CA GLU A 269 23.15 -32.14 -31.52
C GLU A 269 22.97 -33.65 -31.30
N SER A 270 21.71 -34.09 -31.21
CA SER A 270 21.25 -35.28 -31.94
C SER A 270 19.74 -35.23 -32.11
N ASP A 271 19.32 -34.93 -33.34
CA ASP A 271 17.96 -35.14 -33.86
C ASP A 271 17.55 -36.61 -33.77
N VAL A 272 16.39 -36.89 -33.18
CA VAL A 272 15.54 -38.01 -33.63
C VAL A 272 14.06 -37.62 -33.50
N SER A 273 13.41 -37.55 -34.66
CA SER A 273 11.98 -37.44 -34.87
C SER A 273 11.19 -38.62 -34.28
N GLY A 274 10.05 -38.36 -33.66
CA GLY A 274 9.08 -39.39 -33.28
C GLY A 274 7.66 -38.84 -33.18
N LYS A 275 6.88 -39.01 -34.26
CA LYS A 275 5.43 -38.80 -34.32
C LYS A 275 4.68 -39.81 -33.43
N ALA A 276 3.70 -39.34 -32.67
CA ALA A 276 2.50 -40.09 -32.26
C ALA A 276 1.42 -39.07 -31.87
N SER A 277 0.51 -38.72 -32.80
CA SER A 277 -0.86 -39.23 -32.91
C SER A 277 -1.82 -38.66 -31.86
N SER A 278 -2.61 -37.70 -32.34
CA SER A 278 -3.84 -37.16 -31.78
C SER A 278 -4.93 -38.22 -31.62
N ASP A 279 -5.70 -38.13 -30.54
CA ASP A 279 -7.17 -38.06 -30.58
C ASP A 279 -7.69 -37.70 -29.18
N PHE A 280 -8.38 -36.57 -29.06
CA PHE A 280 -9.75 -36.45 -28.55
C PHE A 280 -10.17 -34.97 -28.55
N SER A 281 -11.19 -34.71 -29.38
CA SER A 281 -12.03 -33.53 -29.54
C SER A 281 -12.53 -32.97 -28.20
N ASP A 282 -12.32 -31.67 -27.96
CA ASP A 282 -13.19 -30.52 -28.32
C ASP A 282 -14.34 -30.32 -27.32
N ASP A 283 -14.20 -29.27 -26.51
CA ASP A 283 -15.33 -28.47 -26.05
C ASP A 283 -14.86 -27.01 -25.96
N GLN A 284 -15.44 -26.21 -26.86
CA GLN A 284 -15.10 -24.83 -27.14
C GLN A 284 -15.57 -23.88 -26.03
N VAL A 285 -14.67 -23.01 -25.54
CA VAL A 285 -15.03 -21.62 -25.21
C VAL A 285 -13.83 -20.70 -25.50
N ASP A 286 -13.94 -20.01 -26.65
CA ASP A 286 -13.45 -18.65 -26.95
C ASP A 286 -12.09 -18.22 -26.34
N ASP A 287 -11.00 -18.57 -27.03
CA ASP A 287 -9.67 -18.00 -26.81
C ASP A 287 -9.33 -17.07 -28.00
N GLY A 288 -9.47 -15.77 -27.77
CA GLY A 288 -9.06 -14.73 -28.71
C GLY A 288 -7.54 -14.78 -28.92
N LYS A 289 -7.17 -15.12 -30.16
CA LYS A 289 -5.82 -15.20 -30.72
C LYS A 289 -4.86 -14.15 -30.16
N THR A 290 -3.73 -14.62 -29.64
CA THR A 290 -2.51 -13.81 -29.53
C THR A 290 -1.76 -13.99 -30.84
N GLU A 291 -1.83 -13.00 -31.73
CA GLU A 291 -0.96 -12.95 -32.91
C GLU A 291 0.42 -12.48 -32.45
N GLU A 292 1.40 -13.39 -32.56
CA GLU A 292 2.82 -13.10 -32.45
C GLU A 292 3.27 -12.45 -33.77
N GLU A 293 3.49 -11.14 -33.76
CA GLU A 293 4.12 -10.47 -34.90
C GLU A 293 5.65 -10.67 -34.85
N THR A 294 6.12 -11.40 -35.85
CA THR A 294 7.51 -11.47 -36.29
C THR A 294 7.75 -10.27 -37.21
N SER A 295 8.51 -9.28 -36.75
CA SER A 295 9.02 -8.22 -37.63
C SER A 295 10.41 -8.59 -38.13
N GLU A 296 10.47 -9.01 -39.40
CA GLU A 296 11.70 -9.10 -40.18
C GLU A 296 12.19 -7.67 -40.49
N ALA A 297 13.16 -7.18 -39.74
CA ALA A 297 13.92 -5.99 -40.10
C ALA A 297 15.09 -6.41 -41.01
N LYS A 298 15.06 -5.97 -42.26
CA LYS A 298 16.19 -6.07 -43.19
C LYS A 298 17.30 -5.11 -42.74
N ASN A 299 18.51 -5.63 -42.63
CA ASN A 299 19.72 -4.87 -42.36
C ASN A 299 20.10 -4.02 -43.58
N GLU A 300 20.19 -2.71 -43.41
CA GLU A 300 21.06 -1.86 -44.21
C GLU A 300 22.16 -1.36 -43.26
N GLU A 301 23.38 -1.86 -43.48
CA GLU A 301 24.58 -1.47 -42.75
C GLU A 301 25.08 -0.14 -43.31
N GLU A 302 25.01 0.93 -42.52
CA GLU A 302 25.89 2.09 -42.70
C GLU A 302 26.69 2.30 -41.41
N GLY A 303 28.02 2.25 -41.55
CA GLY A 303 28.96 2.20 -40.45
C GLY A 303 29.11 3.53 -39.71
N PHE A 304 28.97 3.48 -38.39
CA PHE A 304 29.50 4.46 -37.46
C PHE A 304 29.81 3.78 -36.10
N ASP A 305 31.01 4.04 -35.57
CA ASP A 305 31.53 3.76 -34.22
C ASP A 305 31.00 2.52 -33.45
N GLN A 306 31.51 1.34 -33.84
CA GLN A 306 31.09 0.03 -33.31
C GLN A 306 31.68 -0.34 -31.92
N GLU A 307 32.65 0.41 -31.39
CA GLU A 307 33.30 0.10 -30.10
C GLU A 307 32.62 0.77 -28.89
N SER A 308 32.08 1.99 -29.04
CA SER A 308 31.39 2.73 -27.97
C SER A 308 30.00 2.12 -27.68
N SER A 309 29.22 1.84 -28.73
CA SER A 309 27.87 1.26 -28.62
C SER A 309 27.85 -0.12 -27.97
N ASN A 310 28.88 -0.93 -28.17
CA ASN A 310 29.02 -2.25 -27.55
C ASN A 310 29.27 -2.17 -26.03
N LEU A 311 30.03 -1.17 -25.56
CA LEU A 311 30.30 -0.96 -24.14
C LEU A 311 29.05 -0.44 -23.40
N ASP A 312 28.27 0.41 -24.06
CA ASP A 312 27.06 1.00 -23.48
C ASP A 312 25.85 0.04 -23.51
N PHE A 313 25.75 -0.82 -24.51
CA PHE A 313 24.80 -1.95 -24.52
C PHE A 313 25.09 -2.95 -23.37
N LEU A 314 26.37 -3.24 -23.12
CA LEU A 314 26.78 -4.04 -21.97
C LEU A 314 26.46 -3.32 -20.66
N THR A 315 26.51 -1.98 -20.64
CA THR A 315 26.13 -1.15 -19.49
C THR A 315 24.65 -1.27 -19.17
N TYR A 316 23.75 -1.25 -20.17
CA TYR A 316 22.32 -1.49 -19.94
C TYR A 316 22.07 -2.84 -19.26
N SER A 317 22.73 -3.89 -19.75
CA SER A 317 22.64 -5.24 -19.14
C SER A 317 23.20 -5.27 -17.71
N ARG A 318 24.29 -4.56 -17.43
CA ARG A 318 24.92 -4.47 -16.11
C ARG A 318 24.09 -3.67 -15.11
N LEU A 319 23.19 -2.79 -15.54
CA LEU A 319 22.25 -2.09 -14.65
C LEU A 319 21.16 -3.01 -14.08
N ILE A 320 20.89 -4.15 -14.73
CA ILE A 320 19.76 -5.02 -14.38
C ILE A 320 20.08 -5.82 -13.12
N ALA A 321 19.66 -5.28 -11.98
CA ALA A 321 19.77 -5.95 -10.68
C ALA A 321 18.68 -7.01 -10.48
N ILE A 322 17.48 -6.80 -11.02
CA ILE A 322 16.34 -7.71 -10.87
C ILE A 322 15.93 -8.22 -12.27
N PRO A 323 16.49 -9.34 -12.75
CA PRO A 323 16.17 -9.85 -14.07
C PRO A 323 14.74 -10.38 -14.12
N SER A 324 13.97 -9.94 -15.12
CA SER A 324 12.61 -10.41 -15.35
C SER A 324 12.61 -11.71 -16.15
N GLY A 325 12.12 -12.79 -15.55
CA GLY A 325 11.83 -14.05 -16.22
C GLY A 325 10.55 -14.01 -17.04
N ASN A 326 10.39 -14.97 -17.95
CA ASN A 326 9.16 -15.23 -18.67
C ASN A 326 8.68 -16.66 -18.40
N ALA A 327 7.40 -16.94 -18.68
CA ALA A 327 6.80 -18.26 -18.55
C ALA A 327 6.51 -18.87 -19.92
N LYS A 328 7.47 -18.76 -20.86
CA LYS A 328 7.33 -19.27 -22.24
C LYS A 328 7.23 -20.79 -22.27
N ASN A 329 8.03 -21.48 -21.47
CA ASN A 329 8.05 -22.95 -21.38
C ASN A 329 6.96 -23.51 -20.45
N GLY A 330 6.00 -22.68 -20.03
CA GLY A 330 4.93 -23.07 -19.12
C GLY A 330 5.11 -22.52 -17.71
N LEU A 331 4.00 -22.56 -16.97
CA LEU A 331 3.88 -21.91 -15.67
C LEU A 331 4.59 -22.67 -14.55
N LYS A 332 4.51 -24.02 -14.55
CA LYS A 332 5.18 -24.86 -13.56
C LYS A 332 6.70 -24.68 -13.64
N GLU A 333 7.25 -24.79 -14.85
CA GLU A 333 8.67 -24.60 -15.10
C GLU A 333 9.16 -23.20 -14.68
N ALA A 334 8.41 -22.15 -15.00
CA ALA A 334 8.74 -20.79 -14.57
C ALA A 334 8.75 -20.59 -13.04
N LEU A 335 8.02 -21.42 -12.28
CA LEU A 335 7.99 -21.40 -10.82
C LEU A 335 9.08 -22.29 -10.20
N THR A 336 9.49 -23.36 -10.87
CA THR A 336 10.41 -24.37 -10.29
C THR A 336 11.85 -24.27 -10.77
N ILE A 337 12.11 -23.68 -11.94
CA ILE A 337 13.48 -23.54 -12.45
C ILE A 337 14.31 -22.69 -11.47
N ASP A 338 15.42 -23.25 -10.99
CA ASP A 338 16.47 -22.52 -10.29
C ASP A 338 17.69 -22.40 -11.22
N ASN A 339 17.99 -21.17 -11.64
CA ASN A 339 19.18 -20.88 -12.48
C ASN A 339 20.40 -20.53 -11.62
N GLY A 340 20.39 -20.82 -10.32
CA GLY A 340 21.48 -20.48 -9.40
C GLY A 340 21.49 -19.00 -8.96
N GLY A 341 20.46 -18.23 -9.32
CA GLY A 341 20.32 -16.81 -8.98
C GLY A 341 18.87 -16.40 -8.70
N VAL A 342 18.68 -15.15 -8.29
CA VAL A 342 17.35 -14.57 -8.06
C VAL A 342 16.77 -13.94 -9.31
N ARG A 343 15.45 -13.99 -9.45
CA ARG A 343 14.72 -13.36 -10.55
C ARG A 343 13.37 -12.80 -10.11
N ARG A 344 12.75 -12.05 -11.01
CA ARG A 344 11.34 -11.64 -10.90
C ARG A 344 10.49 -12.38 -11.94
N LEU A 345 9.34 -12.90 -11.52
CA LEU A 345 8.29 -13.36 -12.45
C LEU A 345 7.11 -12.37 -12.40
N SER A 346 6.55 -12.02 -13.57
CA SER A 346 5.38 -11.14 -13.67
C SER A 346 4.18 -11.92 -14.22
N LEU A 347 3.07 -11.93 -13.50
CA LEU A 347 1.83 -12.61 -13.89
C LEU A 347 0.64 -11.65 -13.86
N ARG A 348 -0.14 -11.63 -14.96
CA ARG A 348 -1.47 -10.99 -14.97
C ARG A 348 -2.37 -11.65 -13.93
N GLU A 349 -3.31 -10.90 -13.34
CA GLU A 349 -4.18 -11.41 -12.25
C GLU A 349 -4.88 -12.75 -12.59
N GLN A 350 -5.29 -12.95 -13.85
CA GLN A 350 -5.96 -14.18 -14.30
C GLN A 350 -4.99 -15.36 -14.35
N LYS A 351 -3.77 -15.14 -14.85
CA LYS A 351 -2.72 -16.17 -14.92
C LYS A 351 -2.22 -16.52 -13.52
N PHE A 352 -2.12 -15.54 -12.63
CA PHE A 352 -1.79 -15.77 -11.22
C PHE A 352 -2.89 -16.57 -10.49
N LYS A 353 -4.17 -16.29 -10.77
CA LYS A 353 -5.27 -17.11 -10.23
C LYS A 353 -5.15 -18.58 -10.66
N LYS A 354 -4.91 -18.83 -11.95
CA LYS A 354 -4.63 -20.18 -12.47
C LYS A 354 -3.40 -20.81 -11.80
N ALA A 355 -2.33 -20.03 -11.57
CA ALA A 355 -1.12 -20.48 -10.88
C ALA A 355 -1.39 -20.98 -9.47
N THR A 356 -2.18 -20.24 -8.69
CA THR A 356 -2.48 -20.58 -7.29
C THR A 356 -3.52 -21.70 -7.14
N GLU A 357 -4.35 -21.91 -8.16
CA GLU A 357 -5.25 -23.05 -8.24
C GLU A 357 -4.49 -24.36 -8.52
N MET A 358 -3.54 -24.34 -9.45
CA MET A 358 -2.81 -25.55 -9.90
C MET A 358 -1.50 -25.83 -9.16
N TYR A 359 -0.75 -24.78 -8.78
CA TYR A 359 0.65 -24.85 -8.32
C TYR A 359 0.89 -24.00 -7.06
N GLY A 360 -0.07 -23.99 -6.13
CA GLY A 360 -0.01 -23.12 -4.94
C GLY A 360 1.26 -23.28 -4.11
N THR A 361 1.72 -24.51 -3.92
CA THR A 361 2.95 -24.83 -3.18
C THR A 361 4.20 -24.30 -3.89
N GLU A 362 4.28 -24.46 -5.21
CA GLU A 362 5.38 -23.95 -6.04
C GLU A 362 5.41 -22.42 -6.04
N VAL A 363 4.24 -21.77 -6.07
CA VAL A 363 4.15 -20.31 -5.95
C VAL A 363 4.72 -19.84 -4.60
N MET A 364 4.36 -20.51 -3.50
CA MET A 364 4.90 -20.17 -2.17
C MET A 364 6.41 -20.37 -2.08
N LYS A 365 6.93 -21.50 -2.58
CA LYS A 365 8.38 -21.75 -2.63
C LYS A 365 9.10 -20.71 -3.49
N PHE A 366 8.51 -20.34 -4.63
CA PHE A 366 9.05 -19.32 -5.50
C PHE A 366 9.18 -17.98 -4.76
N THR A 367 8.16 -17.55 -4.02
CA THR A 367 8.17 -16.24 -3.33
C THR A 367 9.05 -16.18 -2.10
N GLN A 368 9.58 -17.31 -1.59
CA GLN A 368 10.59 -17.28 -0.52
C GLN A 368 11.92 -16.69 -1.02
N LYS A 369 12.38 -17.11 -2.20
CA LYS A 369 13.67 -16.69 -2.79
C LYS A 369 13.53 -15.57 -3.83
N ASN A 370 12.48 -15.63 -4.65
CA ASN A 370 12.30 -14.77 -5.83
C ASN A 370 11.22 -13.71 -5.63
N LEU A 371 11.18 -12.71 -6.51
CA LEU A 371 10.11 -11.70 -6.52
C LEU A 371 8.99 -12.12 -7.47
N LEU A 372 7.75 -12.10 -6.98
CA LEU A 372 6.56 -12.29 -7.80
C LEU A 372 5.81 -10.97 -7.92
N ARG A 373 5.66 -10.52 -9.17
CA ARG A 373 4.84 -9.37 -9.55
C ARG A 373 3.49 -9.83 -10.07
N ILE A 374 2.42 -9.25 -9.53
CA ILE A 374 1.05 -9.44 -10.00
C ILE A 374 0.55 -8.09 -10.51
N TYR A 375 -0.12 -8.07 -11.67
CA TYR A 375 -0.61 -6.85 -12.27
C TYR A 375 -2.03 -6.98 -12.87
N PRO A 376 -2.77 -5.87 -13.00
CA PRO A 376 -4.15 -5.87 -13.47
C PRO A 376 -4.31 -6.47 -14.88
N LYS A 377 -5.46 -7.08 -15.18
CA LYS A 377 -5.80 -7.49 -16.56
C LYS A 377 -6.11 -6.29 -17.45
N ALA A 378 -5.85 -6.42 -18.75
CA ALA A 378 -6.09 -5.37 -19.74
C ALA A 378 -7.55 -4.89 -19.82
N THR A 379 -8.54 -5.76 -19.53
CA THR A 379 -9.96 -5.37 -19.53
C THR A 379 -10.35 -4.39 -18.41
N ARG A 380 -9.43 -4.05 -17.50
CA ARG A 380 -9.60 -2.97 -16.50
C ARG A 380 -9.27 -1.61 -17.11
N VAL A 381 -9.92 -1.28 -18.21
CA VAL A 381 -9.67 -0.06 -18.99
C VAL A 381 -9.89 1.23 -18.19
N ASN A 382 -10.76 1.19 -17.18
CA ASN A 382 -11.02 2.28 -16.24
C ASN A 382 -10.02 2.36 -15.07
N SER A 383 -8.90 1.63 -15.14
CA SER A 383 -7.88 1.58 -14.09
C SER A 383 -8.39 1.07 -12.74
N SER A 384 -9.44 0.23 -12.73
CA SER A 384 -9.88 -0.45 -11.52
C SER A 384 -8.82 -1.44 -11.00
N ASN A 385 -8.87 -1.76 -9.70
CA ASN A 385 -7.91 -2.67 -9.07
C ASN A 385 -8.55 -4.00 -8.64
N TYR A 386 -7.71 -5.03 -8.56
CA TYR A 386 -8.07 -6.36 -8.04
C TYR A 386 -7.92 -6.40 -6.52
N ARG A 387 -8.27 -7.52 -5.87
CA ARG A 387 -8.15 -7.62 -4.42
C ARG A 387 -6.70 -7.99 -4.04
N PRO A 388 -5.99 -7.18 -3.21
CA PRO A 388 -4.55 -7.35 -3.02
C PRO A 388 -4.19 -8.63 -2.25
N TYR A 389 -5.04 -9.03 -1.30
CA TYR A 389 -4.82 -10.23 -0.49
C TYR A 389 -4.74 -11.52 -1.32
N ASN A 390 -5.31 -11.56 -2.53
CA ASN A 390 -5.13 -12.71 -3.43
C ASN A 390 -3.64 -12.97 -3.70
N GLY A 391 -2.84 -11.91 -3.82
CA GLY A 391 -1.39 -12.00 -4.00
C GLY A 391 -0.63 -12.19 -2.69
N TRP A 392 -0.91 -11.37 -1.68
CA TRP A 392 -0.18 -11.41 -0.40
C TRP A 392 -0.31 -12.75 0.32
N MET A 393 -1.45 -13.43 0.19
CA MET A 393 -1.65 -14.77 0.74
C MET A 393 -0.66 -15.81 0.19
N TYR A 394 -0.13 -15.60 -1.01
CA TYR A 394 0.87 -16.48 -1.63
C TYR A 394 2.29 -15.89 -1.57
N GLY A 395 2.51 -14.91 -0.68
CA GLY A 395 3.82 -14.27 -0.49
C GLY A 395 4.25 -13.35 -1.63
N ALA A 396 3.37 -13.01 -2.58
CA ALA A 396 3.72 -12.14 -3.69
C ALA A 396 4.08 -10.73 -3.20
N GLN A 397 5.30 -10.31 -3.49
CA GLN A 397 5.89 -9.07 -2.98
C GLN A 397 5.39 -7.85 -3.73
N MET A 398 5.28 -7.96 -5.05
CA MET A 398 4.98 -6.83 -5.94
C MET A 398 3.54 -6.91 -6.46
N VAL A 399 2.58 -6.62 -5.58
CA VAL A 399 1.15 -6.54 -5.93
C VAL A 399 0.87 -5.18 -6.56
N ALA A 400 1.03 -5.07 -7.88
CA ALA A 400 1.01 -3.81 -8.63
C ALA A 400 -0.40 -3.28 -8.87
N PHE A 401 -0.65 -2.03 -8.49
CA PHE A 401 -1.97 -1.39 -8.53
C PHE A 401 -1.95 -0.08 -9.34
N ASN A 402 -3.06 0.22 -10.00
CA ASN A 402 -3.31 1.52 -10.61
C ASN A 402 -3.55 2.57 -9.50
N MET A 403 -2.55 3.41 -9.20
CA MET A 403 -2.58 4.38 -8.10
C MET A 403 -3.46 5.60 -8.34
N GLN A 404 -3.74 5.90 -9.61
CA GLN A 404 -4.65 6.96 -10.07
C GLN A 404 -6.13 6.60 -9.92
N GLY A 405 -6.44 5.32 -9.64
CA GLY A 405 -7.79 4.85 -9.38
C GLY A 405 -8.30 5.20 -7.98
N TYR A 406 -9.43 4.61 -7.60
CA TYR A 406 -9.99 4.73 -6.25
C TYR A 406 -10.79 3.48 -5.86
N GLY A 407 -11.20 3.41 -4.58
CA GLY A 407 -12.09 2.39 -4.05
C GLY A 407 -11.42 1.36 -3.16
N ARG A 408 -12.23 0.42 -2.66
CA ARG A 408 -11.88 -0.48 -1.55
C ARG A 408 -10.57 -1.25 -1.71
N ALA A 409 -10.26 -1.70 -2.92
CA ALA A 409 -9.01 -2.42 -3.17
C ALA A 409 -7.80 -1.52 -2.92
N LEU A 410 -7.85 -0.27 -3.41
CA LEU A 410 -6.77 0.69 -3.23
C LEU A 410 -6.69 1.18 -1.78
N TRP A 411 -7.83 1.29 -1.08
CA TRP A 411 -7.85 1.58 0.37
C TRP A 411 -7.14 0.51 1.18
N MET A 412 -7.37 -0.78 0.87
CA MET A 412 -6.66 -1.89 1.50
C MET A 412 -5.16 -1.82 1.26
N MET A 413 -4.77 -1.49 0.03
CA MET A 413 -3.38 -1.33 -0.34
C MET A 413 -2.72 -0.19 0.45
N HIS A 414 -3.35 1.00 0.50
CA HIS A 414 -2.87 2.10 1.34
C HIS A 414 -2.79 1.71 2.82
N GLY A 415 -3.78 0.96 3.32
CA GLY A 415 -3.79 0.48 4.70
C GLY A 415 -2.60 -0.41 5.03
N MET A 416 -2.34 -1.43 4.22
CA MET A 416 -1.21 -2.35 4.39
C MET A 416 0.12 -1.59 4.50
N PHE A 417 0.37 -0.67 3.58
CA PHE A 417 1.63 0.07 3.50
C PHE A 417 1.71 1.30 4.41
N ARG A 418 0.72 1.52 5.30
CA ARG A 418 0.92 2.37 6.47
C ARG A 418 1.69 1.66 7.58
N GLY A 419 1.74 0.32 7.57
CA GLY A 419 2.55 -0.45 8.50
C GLY A 419 4.04 -0.15 8.36
N ASN A 420 4.81 -0.50 9.41
CA ASN A 420 6.26 -0.31 9.44
C ASN A 420 6.69 1.14 9.14
N GLY A 421 6.00 2.11 9.76
CA GLY A 421 6.27 3.54 9.60
C GLY A 421 5.99 4.10 8.21
N GLY A 422 5.15 3.42 7.40
CA GLY A 422 4.79 3.92 6.08
C GLY A 422 5.92 3.88 5.05
N CYS A 423 6.98 3.12 5.31
CA CYS A 423 8.22 3.20 4.52
C CYS A 423 8.16 2.49 3.15
N GLY A 424 7.04 1.83 2.86
CA GLY A 424 6.78 1.14 1.60
C GLY A 424 7.29 -0.31 1.51
N TYR A 425 7.93 -0.80 2.58
CA TYR A 425 8.36 -2.18 2.75
C TYR A 425 7.76 -2.75 4.05
N VAL A 426 7.02 -3.84 3.94
CA VAL A 426 6.43 -4.55 5.10
C VAL A 426 6.91 -5.99 5.07
N LYS A 427 7.63 -6.41 6.11
CA LYS A 427 8.18 -7.76 6.22
C LYS A 427 7.05 -8.79 6.19
N LYS A 428 7.25 -9.86 5.41
CA LYS A 428 6.30 -10.97 5.35
C LYS A 428 6.28 -11.71 6.69
N PRO A 429 5.17 -12.39 7.02
CA PRO A 429 5.14 -13.27 8.19
C PRO A 429 6.15 -14.42 8.07
N ASP A 430 6.76 -14.82 9.18
CA ASP A 430 7.80 -15.86 9.22
C ASP A 430 7.37 -17.19 8.57
N PHE A 431 6.10 -17.58 8.75
CA PHE A 431 5.54 -18.80 8.17
C PHE A 431 5.45 -18.77 6.62
N MET A 432 5.59 -17.60 5.99
CA MET A 432 5.66 -17.47 4.52
C MET A 432 7.10 -17.49 3.99
N MET A 433 8.09 -17.30 4.86
CA MET A 433 9.49 -17.17 4.49
C MET A 433 10.30 -18.43 4.79
N LYS A 434 9.94 -19.14 5.87
CA LYS A 434 10.65 -20.34 6.33
C LYS A 434 9.84 -21.60 6.00
N ASN A 435 10.53 -22.67 5.64
CA ASN A 435 9.93 -23.99 5.56
C ASN A 435 9.78 -24.58 6.97
N GLY A 436 8.71 -25.35 7.20
CA GLY A 436 8.54 -26.12 8.43
C GLY A 436 9.63 -27.20 8.59
N LEU A 437 9.70 -27.82 9.77
CA LEU A 437 10.70 -28.84 10.11
C LEU A 437 10.71 -30.03 9.13
N GLY A 438 9.58 -30.34 8.49
CA GLY A 438 9.44 -31.36 7.46
C GLY A 438 9.55 -30.85 6.01
N GLY A 439 10.00 -29.61 5.78
CA GLY A 439 9.98 -28.98 4.46
C GLY A 439 8.59 -28.51 4.01
N GLU A 440 7.62 -28.54 4.92
CA GLU A 440 6.25 -28.07 4.66
C GLU A 440 6.21 -26.57 4.42
N VAL A 441 5.35 -26.16 3.50
CA VAL A 441 5.16 -24.76 3.12
C VAL A 441 3.76 -24.35 3.53
N PHE A 442 3.60 -23.10 3.95
CA PHE A 442 2.29 -22.55 4.29
C PHE A 442 1.29 -22.75 3.13
N ASP A 443 0.15 -23.37 3.41
CA ASP A 443 -0.97 -23.52 2.48
C ASP A 443 -2.03 -22.45 2.76
N PRO A 444 -2.22 -21.47 1.87
CA PRO A 444 -3.24 -20.43 2.02
C PRO A 444 -4.69 -20.94 2.04
N LYS A 445 -4.93 -22.18 1.62
CA LYS A 445 -6.26 -22.82 1.59
C LYS A 445 -6.53 -23.65 2.85
N ALA A 446 -5.52 -23.93 3.67
CA ALA A 446 -5.67 -24.68 4.89
C ALA A 446 -6.59 -23.94 5.89
N LYS A 447 -7.36 -24.71 6.66
CA LYS A 447 -8.10 -24.17 7.79
C LYS A 447 -7.15 -24.03 8.97
N LEU A 448 -6.92 -22.80 9.41
CA LEU A 448 -6.02 -22.48 10.50
C LEU A 448 -6.83 -22.24 11.79
N PRO A 449 -6.28 -22.57 12.97
CA PRO A 449 -6.91 -22.23 14.24
C PRO A 449 -6.93 -20.71 14.46
N ILE A 450 -7.80 -20.26 15.35
CA ILE A 450 -7.83 -18.86 15.79
C ILE A 450 -6.52 -18.59 16.55
N LYS A 451 -5.81 -17.55 16.13
CA LYS A 451 -4.55 -17.12 16.72
C LYS A 451 -4.75 -16.03 17.78
N THR A 452 -5.69 -15.12 17.57
CA THR A 452 -6.03 -14.04 18.51
C THR A 452 -7.43 -13.53 18.25
N THR A 453 -7.99 -12.81 19.23
CA THR A 453 -9.25 -12.11 19.09
C THR A 453 -9.05 -10.61 19.26
N LEU A 454 -9.45 -9.82 18.24
CA LEU A 454 -9.43 -8.36 18.31
C LEU A 454 -10.81 -7.84 18.73
N LYS A 455 -10.86 -7.10 19.84
CA LYS A 455 -12.01 -6.30 20.25
C LYS A 455 -11.82 -4.85 19.81
N VAL A 456 -12.83 -4.29 19.16
CA VAL A 456 -12.85 -2.92 18.65
C VAL A 456 -14.07 -2.21 19.20
N LYS A 457 -13.87 -1.21 20.06
CA LYS A 457 -14.92 -0.33 20.55
C LYS A 457 -14.91 0.99 19.77
N VAL A 458 -16.03 1.35 19.18
CA VAL A 458 -16.23 2.62 18.47
C VAL A 458 -16.96 3.57 19.40
N TYR A 459 -16.25 4.54 19.98
CA TYR A 459 -16.88 5.49 20.90
C TYR A 459 -17.66 6.54 20.14
N MET A 460 -16.95 7.35 19.36
CA MET A 460 -17.52 8.54 18.74
C MET A 460 -16.64 9.07 17.60
N GLY A 461 -17.14 10.04 16.85
CA GLY A 461 -16.35 10.76 15.83
C GLY A 461 -16.60 12.27 15.88
N LYS A 462 -15.67 13.05 15.32
CA LYS A 462 -15.73 14.52 15.27
C LYS A 462 -15.19 15.08 13.95
N GLY A 463 -15.52 16.33 13.66
CA GLY A 463 -14.86 17.19 12.67
C GLY A 463 -15.48 17.23 11.27
N TRP A 464 -16.59 16.53 11.04
CA TRP A 464 -17.34 16.62 9.76
C TRP A 464 -17.92 18.02 9.51
N ASP A 465 -18.22 18.78 10.56
CA ASP A 465 -18.73 20.15 10.49
C ASP A 465 -17.71 21.16 9.92
N SER A 466 -16.42 20.91 10.12
CA SER A 466 -15.33 21.80 9.70
C SER A 466 -14.73 21.45 8.33
N GLY A 467 -14.82 20.18 7.91
CA GLY A 467 -14.14 19.66 6.71
C GLY A 467 -15.02 19.54 5.46
N PHE A 468 -16.34 19.68 5.59
CA PHE A 468 -17.28 19.44 4.51
C PHE A 468 -18.03 20.73 4.14
N GLN A 469 -18.06 21.08 2.85
CA GLN A 469 -18.96 22.13 2.37
C GLN A 469 -20.39 21.73 2.72
N ARG A 470 -21.19 22.62 3.34
CA ARG A 470 -22.58 22.35 3.82
C ARG A 470 -23.56 21.83 2.74
N THR A 471 -23.10 21.66 1.50
CA THR A 471 -23.82 21.16 0.32
C THR A 471 -23.59 19.67 0.03
N CYS A 472 -22.65 18.99 0.71
CA CYS A 472 -22.34 17.57 0.44
C CYS A 472 -23.17 16.56 1.26
N PHE A 473 -23.95 17.06 2.21
CA PHE A 473 -25.02 16.34 2.89
C PHE A 473 -26.30 17.10 2.58
N ASN A 474 -27.44 16.41 2.45
CA ASN A 474 -28.75 17.01 2.14
C ASN A 474 -28.85 18.43 2.69
N THR A 475 -28.95 19.42 1.79
CA THR A 475 -28.70 20.87 1.97
C THR A 475 -29.47 21.52 3.13
N TRP A 476 -30.33 20.77 3.82
CA TRP A 476 -31.20 21.20 4.91
C TRP A 476 -31.24 20.29 6.15
N SER A 477 -30.47 19.20 6.27
CA SER A 477 -30.52 18.35 7.48
C SER A 477 -29.16 17.94 8.03
N SER A 478 -29.05 17.89 9.36
CA SER A 478 -27.87 17.32 10.03
C SER A 478 -27.73 15.82 9.70
N PRO A 479 -26.49 15.32 9.58
CA PRO A 479 -26.23 13.95 9.12
C PRO A 479 -26.63 12.90 10.15
N ASN A 480 -26.71 11.68 9.64
CA ASN A 480 -27.23 10.47 10.24
C ASN A 480 -26.16 9.38 10.20
N PHE A 481 -25.13 9.51 11.02
CA PHE A 481 -23.95 8.69 10.86
C PHE A 481 -24.08 7.28 11.44
N TYR A 482 -23.55 6.31 10.71
CA TYR A 482 -23.23 4.99 11.23
C TYR A 482 -21.85 4.55 10.75
N THR A 483 -21.20 3.71 11.56
CA THR A 483 -19.87 3.18 11.27
C THR A 483 -19.95 1.70 10.94
N ARG A 484 -19.25 1.29 9.88
CA ARG A 484 -19.02 -0.11 9.52
C ARG A 484 -17.60 -0.47 9.92
N VAL A 485 -17.45 -1.52 10.72
CA VAL A 485 -16.15 -2.03 11.18
C VAL A 485 -16.04 -3.49 10.80
N GLY A 486 -14.95 -3.86 10.15
CA GLY A 486 -14.76 -5.23 9.70
C GLY A 486 -13.34 -5.58 9.36
N ILE A 487 -13.09 -6.88 9.22
CA ILE A 487 -11.80 -7.43 8.85
C ILE A 487 -11.81 -7.77 7.37
N THR A 488 -10.71 -7.44 6.71
CA THR A 488 -10.36 -7.94 5.38
C THR A 488 -9.01 -8.63 5.45
N GLY A 489 -8.78 -9.63 4.61
CA GLY A 489 -7.59 -10.48 4.69
C GLY A 489 -7.95 -11.87 4.18
N VAL A 490 -7.55 -12.90 4.93
CA VAL A 490 -7.97 -14.28 4.68
C VAL A 490 -9.49 -14.42 4.65
N ARG A 491 -9.98 -15.40 3.88
CA ARG A 491 -11.42 -15.63 3.72
C ARG A 491 -12.10 -15.99 5.04
N ALA A 492 -11.43 -16.73 5.92
CA ALA A 492 -11.96 -17.16 7.21
C ALA A 492 -12.23 -15.99 8.16
N ASP A 493 -11.38 -14.96 8.15
CA ASP A 493 -11.46 -13.83 9.09
C ASP A 493 -12.40 -12.72 8.58
N LYS A 494 -12.87 -12.82 7.33
CA LYS A 494 -13.60 -11.73 6.68
C LYS A 494 -15.01 -11.57 7.22
N VAL A 495 -15.23 -10.53 8.01
CA VAL A 495 -16.54 -10.13 8.55
C VAL A 495 -16.68 -8.61 8.54
N MET A 496 -17.91 -8.11 8.41
CA MET A 496 -18.22 -6.68 8.47
C MET A 496 -19.45 -6.47 9.35
N LYS A 497 -19.30 -5.67 10.40
CA LYS A 497 -20.35 -5.29 11.37
C LYS A 497 -20.67 -3.81 11.22
N LYS A 498 -21.81 -3.37 11.74
CA LYS A 498 -22.23 -1.97 11.71
C LYS A 498 -22.75 -1.53 13.07
N THR A 499 -22.48 -0.29 13.44
CA THR A 499 -23.11 0.37 14.58
C THR A 499 -24.58 0.66 14.28
N LYS A 500 -25.32 1.03 15.30
CA LYS A 500 -26.55 1.80 15.18
C LYS A 500 -26.25 3.15 14.53
N LYS A 501 -27.30 3.76 14.00
CA LYS A 501 -27.28 5.10 13.43
C LYS A 501 -27.45 6.11 14.56
N GLU A 502 -26.60 7.13 14.56
CA GLU A 502 -26.78 8.34 15.37
C GLU A 502 -27.39 9.43 14.50
N GLU A 503 -28.54 9.95 14.91
CA GLU A 503 -29.35 10.83 14.06
C GLU A 503 -29.09 12.30 14.34
N LYS A 504 -29.09 13.11 13.27
CA LYS A 504 -29.07 14.58 13.33
C LYS A 504 -27.91 15.15 14.17
N THR A 505 -26.70 14.62 14.00
CA THR A 505 -25.51 15.06 14.75
C THR A 505 -24.25 15.09 13.88
N TRP A 506 -23.41 16.11 14.09
CA TRP A 506 -22.08 16.21 13.49
C TRP A 506 -20.98 15.56 14.35
N GLU A 507 -21.31 15.20 15.60
CA GLU A 507 -20.46 14.49 16.55
C GLU A 507 -21.19 13.21 17.01
N PRO A 508 -21.22 12.14 16.19
CA PRO A 508 -21.91 10.91 16.54
C PRO A 508 -21.23 10.20 17.71
N PHE A 509 -22.02 9.67 18.65
CA PHE A 509 -21.58 8.89 19.80
C PHE A 509 -22.26 7.51 19.77
N TRP A 510 -21.52 6.47 19.37
CA TRP A 510 -22.06 5.12 19.20
C TRP A 510 -21.86 4.23 20.44
N ASP A 511 -20.68 4.28 21.05
CA ASP A 511 -20.27 3.46 22.20
C ASP A 511 -20.51 1.95 22.03
N GLU A 512 -20.21 1.41 20.85
CA GLU A 512 -20.45 0.00 20.49
C GLU A 512 -19.15 -0.79 20.34
N GLU A 513 -19.11 -2.01 20.88
CA GLU A 513 -17.95 -2.91 20.81
C GLU A 513 -18.21 -4.13 19.90
N PHE A 514 -17.20 -4.49 19.12
CA PHE A 514 -17.22 -5.59 18.17
C PHE A 514 -16.03 -6.52 18.39
N GLU A 515 -16.29 -7.83 18.35
CA GLU A 515 -15.26 -8.85 18.47
C GLU A 515 -14.95 -9.53 17.12
N PHE A 516 -13.69 -9.79 16.84
CA PHE A 516 -13.19 -10.40 15.60
C PHE A 516 -12.17 -11.49 15.91
N GLN A 517 -12.50 -12.74 15.59
CA GLN A 517 -11.58 -13.87 15.72
C GLN A 517 -10.71 -13.96 14.47
N LEU A 518 -9.38 -14.03 14.66
CA LEU A 518 -8.40 -13.94 13.58
C LEU A 518 -7.55 -15.19 13.51
N THR A 519 -7.54 -15.84 12.36
CA THR A 519 -6.67 -16.98 12.06
C THR A 519 -5.31 -16.55 11.53
N VAL A 520 -5.25 -15.43 10.78
CA VAL A 520 -3.99 -14.88 10.24
C VAL A 520 -3.94 -13.36 10.47
N PRO A 521 -3.78 -12.91 11.73
CA PRO A 521 -3.76 -11.48 12.08
C PRO A 521 -2.68 -10.67 11.35
N GLU A 522 -1.57 -11.31 10.95
CA GLU A 522 -0.45 -10.66 10.25
C GLU A 522 -0.80 -10.19 8.84
N LEU A 523 -1.86 -10.73 8.23
CA LEU A 523 -2.37 -10.32 6.92
C LEU A 523 -3.77 -9.70 7.00
N ALA A 524 -4.30 -9.52 8.21
CA ALA A 524 -5.59 -8.90 8.43
C ALA A 524 -5.45 -7.37 8.41
N LEU A 525 -6.40 -6.70 7.75
CA LEU A 525 -6.58 -5.26 7.84
C LEU A 525 -7.93 -4.99 8.50
N LEU A 526 -7.92 -4.13 9.51
CA LEU A 526 -9.11 -3.53 10.09
C LEU A 526 -9.60 -2.44 9.13
N ARG A 527 -10.81 -2.60 8.60
CA ARG A 527 -11.46 -1.66 7.69
C ARG A 527 -12.60 -0.97 8.41
N ILE A 528 -12.55 0.37 8.40
CA ILE A 528 -13.55 1.23 9.01
C ILE A 528 -14.11 2.13 7.90
N GLU A 529 -15.43 2.23 7.81
CA GLU A 529 -16.13 3.12 6.89
C GLU A 529 -17.24 3.85 7.64
N VAL A 530 -17.32 5.16 7.51
CA VAL A 530 -18.42 5.97 8.05
C VAL A 530 -19.31 6.40 6.90
N HIS A 531 -20.62 6.28 7.10
CA HIS A 531 -21.63 6.66 6.12
C HIS A 531 -22.70 7.52 6.79
N ASP A 532 -23.22 8.48 6.03
CA ASP A 532 -24.41 9.24 6.36
C ASP A 532 -25.62 8.55 5.72
N TYR A 533 -26.53 8.08 6.56
CA TYR A 533 -27.73 7.41 6.11
C TYR A 533 -28.73 8.39 5.51
N ASN A 534 -28.99 8.22 4.21
CA ASN A 534 -29.93 9.03 3.46
C ASN A 534 -31.01 8.12 2.86
N MET A 535 -32.29 8.41 3.16
CA MET A 535 -33.45 7.75 2.55
C MET A 535 -34.26 8.80 1.79
N PRO A 536 -34.70 8.54 0.55
CA PRO A 536 -34.65 7.26 -0.20
C PRO A 536 -33.36 7.03 -1.01
N GLU A 537 -32.36 7.90 -0.87
CA GLU A 537 -31.14 7.86 -1.67
C GLU A 537 -30.14 6.79 -1.20
N LYS A 538 -28.99 6.72 -1.84
CA LYS A 538 -27.89 5.87 -1.37
C LYS A 538 -27.14 6.58 -0.27
N ASP A 539 -26.83 5.87 0.81
CA ASP A 539 -25.98 6.40 1.90
C ASP A 539 -24.73 7.10 1.38
N ASP A 540 -24.47 8.28 1.95
CA ASP A 540 -23.36 9.13 1.57
C ASP A 540 -22.09 8.73 2.30
N PHE A 541 -21.06 8.45 1.51
CA PHE A 541 -19.74 8.10 2.04
C PHE A 541 -19.15 9.28 2.82
N SER A 542 -18.85 9.06 4.09
CA SER A 542 -18.39 10.11 5.01
C SER A 542 -16.94 9.94 5.46
N GLY A 543 -16.28 8.85 5.08
CA GLY A 543 -14.87 8.61 5.34
C GLY A 543 -14.53 7.13 5.47
N GLN A 544 -13.26 6.78 5.30
CA GLN A 544 -12.77 5.42 5.52
C GLN A 544 -11.35 5.41 6.06
N THR A 545 -10.98 4.31 6.70
CA THR A 545 -9.56 3.99 6.92
C THR A 545 -9.36 2.47 6.89
N CYS A 546 -8.15 2.05 6.53
CA CYS A 546 -7.68 0.68 6.64
C CYS A 546 -6.41 0.68 7.47
N LEU A 547 -6.32 -0.19 8.47
CA LEU A 547 -5.19 -0.30 9.40
C LEU A 547 -4.72 -1.75 9.46
N PRO A 548 -3.42 -2.06 9.34
CA PRO A 548 -2.91 -3.42 9.53
C PRO A 548 -3.14 -3.85 10.96
N VAL A 549 -3.79 -5.00 11.16
CA VAL A 549 -4.13 -5.48 12.51
C VAL A 549 -2.87 -5.72 13.33
N SER A 550 -1.83 -6.28 12.73
CA SER A 550 -0.53 -6.51 13.39
C SER A 550 0.20 -5.24 13.84
N GLU A 551 -0.22 -4.07 13.36
CA GLU A 551 0.40 -2.78 13.68
C GLU A 551 -0.46 -1.94 14.64
N LEU A 552 -1.66 -2.42 15.01
CA LEU A 552 -2.56 -1.70 15.91
C LEU A 552 -2.00 -1.61 17.32
N ARG A 553 -1.93 -0.39 17.85
CA ARG A 553 -1.60 -0.11 19.26
C ARG A 553 -2.85 -0.31 20.13
N GLN A 554 -2.70 -0.96 21.29
CA GLN A 554 -3.81 -1.24 22.21
C GLN A 554 -4.33 0.01 22.93
N GLY A 555 -5.49 -0.06 23.56
CA GLY A 555 -6.07 1.07 24.29
C GLY A 555 -6.89 2.02 23.41
N ILE A 556 -7.20 3.20 23.96
CA ILE A 556 -8.05 4.23 23.35
C ILE A 556 -7.21 5.10 22.42
N ARG A 557 -7.48 5.06 21.10
CA ARG A 557 -6.70 5.68 20.02
C ARG A 557 -7.51 6.66 19.17
N SER A 558 -6.79 7.65 18.66
CA SER A 558 -7.25 8.58 17.62
C SER A 558 -7.13 7.93 16.25
N VAL A 559 -8.22 7.86 15.48
CA VAL A 559 -8.25 7.17 14.18
C VAL A 559 -8.70 8.14 13.08
N PRO A 560 -7.75 8.71 12.30
CA PRO A 560 -8.08 9.65 11.23
C PRO A 560 -8.75 8.95 10.04
N LEU A 561 -9.68 9.66 9.40
CA LEU A 561 -10.39 9.19 8.21
C LEU A 561 -9.89 9.81 6.91
N TYR A 562 -10.20 9.13 5.82
CA TYR A 562 -9.77 9.45 4.46
C TYR A 562 -10.96 9.45 3.51
N ASP A 563 -10.87 10.24 2.45
CA ASP A 563 -11.90 10.33 1.43
C ASP A 563 -11.92 9.10 0.50
N ARG A 564 -12.76 9.14 -0.54
CA ARG A 564 -12.86 8.05 -1.54
C ARG A 564 -11.56 7.83 -2.32
N LYS A 565 -10.75 8.86 -2.52
CA LYS A 565 -9.45 8.84 -3.22
C LYS A 565 -8.29 8.45 -2.29
N GLY A 566 -8.57 8.29 -1.00
CA GLY A 566 -7.57 7.97 0.01
C GLY A 566 -6.75 9.19 0.46
N GLU A 567 -7.26 10.40 0.24
CA GLU A 567 -6.67 11.64 0.80
C GLU A 567 -7.19 11.87 2.22
N ARG A 568 -6.35 12.42 3.11
CA ARG A 568 -6.71 12.61 4.54
C ARG A 568 -7.79 13.67 4.69
N LEU A 569 -8.83 13.35 5.44
CA LEU A 569 -9.82 14.33 5.91
C LEU A 569 -9.26 14.99 7.17
N VAL A 570 -8.62 16.15 7.01
CA VAL A 570 -7.76 16.79 8.03
C VAL A 570 -8.44 16.93 9.40
N SER A 571 -9.73 17.23 9.43
CA SER A 571 -10.46 17.44 10.69
C SER A 571 -11.17 16.20 11.21
N VAL A 572 -11.28 15.12 10.42
CA VAL A 572 -12.21 14.02 10.70
C VAL A 572 -11.51 12.84 11.35
N THR A 573 -11.91 12.57 12.59
CA THR A 573 -11.26 11.58 13.44
C THR A 573 -12.29 10.81 14.26
N LEU A 574 -12.06 9.51 14.42
CA LEU A 574 -12.78 8.64 15.33
C LEU A 574 -11.98 8.39 16.61
N LEU A 575 -12.67 8.28 17.75
CA LEU A 575 -12.10 7.75 18.97
C LEU A 575 -12.51 6.28 19.11
N MET A 576 -11.53 5.39 19.17
CA MET A 576 -11.77 3.94 19.20
C MET A 576 -10.90 3.27 20.25
N ARG A 577 -11.31 2.12 20.80
CA ARG A 577 -10.44 1.27 21.63
C ARG A 577 -10.13 -0.03 20.90
N PHE A 578 -8.86 -0.43 20.93
CA PHE A 578 -8.39 -1.72 20.44
C PHE A 578 -7.88 -2.56 21.60
N HIS A 579 -8.28 -3.82 21.65
CA HIS A 579 -7.82 -4.75 22.69
C HIS A 579 -7.67 -6.15 22.08
N PHE A 580 -6.49 -6.75 22.24
CA PHE A 580 -6.23 -8.12 21.83
C PHE A 580 -6.43 -9.06 23.02
N VAL A 581 -7.14 -10.16 22.77
CA VAL A 581 -7.45 -11.24 23.73
C VAL A 581 -6.77 -12.53 23.30
#